data_AF-A0A7G2RPY9-F1
#
_entry.id   AF-A0A7G2RPY9-F1
#
_cell.length_a   1.000
_cell.length_b   1.000
_cell.length_c   1.000
_cell.angle_alpha   90.00
_cell.angle_beta   90.00
_cell.angle_gamma   90.00
#
_symmetry.space_group_name_H-M   'P 1'
#
loop_
_entity.id
_entity.type
_entity.pdbx_description
1 polymer ?
#
loop_
_entity_poly.entity_id
_entity_poly.type
_entity_poly.pdbx_seq_one_letter_code
_entity_poly.pdbx_strand_id
1 'polypeptide(L)'
;MPESLSRSVQTDLSDTAMDRRSFLRTGLGGAMFLGTVSVTAGLSGCATAPAGRDYPMPGAMDQSYEFQFLTRDDIVLFQALLPAMVGPGLTEEPVVRRQQIQATIERIDAGIHQFGPANQKELRGLFDLLNFGLTRVTVARVWSSWENASTQSVDAFLERWRTSGVGLFNNGYIALTKVSNVAFYGHEDHWHLSGYPGPPAWAVDALPQFKDNA
;
A
#
# COMPACT_ATOMS: atom_id res chain seq x y z
N MET A 1 64.55 38.49 27.93
CA MET A 1 63.13 38.87 28.02
C MET A 1 62.93 40.10 27.15
N PRO A 2 61.92 40.16 26.25
CA PRO A 2 60.54 39.70 26.49
C PRO A 2 59.91 38.82 25.38
N GLU A 3 58.71 38.30 25.75
CA GLU A 3 57.54 37.87 24.95
C GLU A 3 57.65 36.78 23.86
N SER A 4 57.26 35.55 24.25
CA SER A 4 56.80 34.51 23.33
C SER A 4 55.28 34.63 23.11
N LEU A 5 54.89 34.84 21.86
CA LEU A 5 53.51 34.99 21.40
C LEU A 5 52.70 33.68 21.52
N SER A 6 51.52 33.80 22.14
CA SER A 6 50.47 32.79 22.24
C SER A 6 49.94 32.41 20.85
N ARG A 7 50.16 31.17 20.41
CA ARG A 7 49.53 30.61 19.20
C ARG A 7 48.16 30.05 19.56
N SER A 8 47.10 30.76 19.19
CA SER A 8 45.72 30.27 19.21
C SER A 8 45.54 29.10 18.23
N VAL A 9 44.99 27.99 18.70
CA VAL A 9 44.51 26.90 17.83
C VAL A 9 43.23 27.37 17.17
N GLN A 10 43.29 27.62 15.86
CA GLN A 10 42.13 27.92 15.02
C GLN A 10 41.50 26.58 14.61
N THR A 11 40.39 26.18 15.25
CA THR A 11 39.58 25.05 14.77
C THR A 11 38.73 25.56 13.61
N ASP A 12 39.07 25.15 12.39
CA ASP A 12 38.34 25.49 11.17
C ASP A 12 37.01 24.72 11.16
N LEU A 13 35.93 25.37 11.62
CA LEU A 13 34.56 24.85 11.56
C LEU A 13 33.96 25.14 10.18
N SER A 14 34.53 24.53 9.14
CA SER A 14 34.07 24.70 7.77
C SER A 14 33.97 23.36 7.04
N ASP A 15 33.09 22.44 7.44
CA ASP A 15 32.54 21.45 6.48
C ASP A 15 31.32 20.63 6.96
N THR A 16 30.15 21.25 7.18
CA THR A 16 28.88 20.47 7.26
C THR A 16 27.65 21.31 6.91
N ALA A 17 27.81 22.30 6.04
CA ALA A 17 26.73 23.20 5.62
C ALA A 17 26.25 22.95 4.17
N MET A 18 26.61 21.80 3.59
CA MET A 18 25.90 21.16 2.49
C MET A 18 25.52 19.77 3.01
N ASP A 19 24.28 19.30 3.04
CA ASP A 19 23.45 19.09 1.86
C ASP A 19 21.97 18.96 2.24
N ARG A 20 21.53 19.58 3.34
CA ARG A 20 20.15 19.39 3.87
C ARG A 20 19.08 19.92 2.91
N ARG A 21 19.37 21.02 2.20
CA ARG A 21 18.47 21.59 1.19
C ARG A 21 18.50 20.82 -0.14
N SER A 22 19.63 20.22 -0.50
CA SER A 22 19.70 19.32 -1.66
C SER A 22 18.98 18.01 -1.36
N PHE A 23 19.08 17.48 -0.14
CA PHE A 23 18.34 16.30 0.30
C PHE A 23 16.82 16.50 0.23
N LEU A 24 16.34 17.68 0.63
CA LEU A 24 14.92 18.05 0.47
C LEU A 24 14.54 18.29 -1.00
N ARG A 25 15.47 18.71 -1.86
CA ARG A 25 15.24 18.89 -3.30
C ARG A 25 15.24 17.56 -4.05
N THR A 26 16.04 16.58 -3.61
CA THR A 26 16.07 15.22 -4.14
C THR A 26 14.87 14.40 -3.65
N GLY A 27 14.32 14.72 -2.48
CA GLY A 27 13.04 14.18 -1.99
C GLY A 27 11.80 14.65 -2.78
N LEU A 28 11.91 15.74 -3.54
CA LEU A 28 10.87 16.22 -4.47
C LEU A 28 10.89 15.49 -5.84
N GLY A 29 11.78 14.52 -6.03
CA GLY A 29 11.96 13.78 -7.28
C GLY A 29 11.10 12.51 -7.44
N GLY A 30 10.10 12.29 -6.58
CA GLY A 30 9.15 11.18 -6.69
C GLY A 30 7.93 11.47 -7.57
N ALA A 31 7.79 12.69 -8.09
CA ALA A 31 6.68 13.09 -8.96
C ALA A 31 7.06 12.92 -10.44
N MET A 32 7.04 11.69 -10.93
CA MET A 32 6.86 11.42 -12.36
C MET A 32 5.74 10.40 -12.56
N PHE A 33 4.53 10.85 -12.25
CA PHE A 33 3.32 10.16 -12.68
C PHE A 33 2.90 10.67 -14.06
N LEU A 34 3.44 10.01 -15.10
CA LEU A 34 2.86 9.81 -16.43
C LEU A 34 2.40 11.06 -17.22
N GLY A 35 3.36 11.71 -17.87
CA GLY A 35 3.12 12.73 -18.90
C GLY A 35 3.01 12.21 -20.34
N THR A 36 3.21 10.91 -20.61
CA THR A 36 3.18 10.38 -21.98
C THR A 36 2.57 8.99 -22.08
N VAL A 37 1.29 8.86 -21.76
CA VAL A 37 0.43 7.86 -22.41
C VAL A 37 -0.68 8.61 -23.12
N SER A 38 -0.31 9.31 -24.18
CA SER A 38 -1.24 9.72 -25.22
C SER A 38 -1.11 8.68 -26.34
N VAL A 39 -2.24 8.09 -26.73
CA VAL A 39 -2.41 7.01 -27.74
C VAL A 39 -2.40 5.58 -27.18
N THR A 40 -3.52 5.17 -26.55
CA THR A 40 -4.24 3.91 -26.84
C THR A 40 -5.70 4.01 -26.34
N ALA A 41 -6.48 4.96 -26.87
CA ALA A 41 -7.93 5.01 -26.62
C ALA A 41 -8.73 3.89 -27.35
N GLY A 42 -8.09 2.78 -27.73
CA GLY A 42 -8.66 1.82 -28.67
C GLY A 42 -8.40 0.34 -28.39
N LEU A 43 -7.68 -0.03 -27.32
CA LEU A 43 -7.45 -1.45 -26.99
C LEU A 43 -7.65 -1.67 -25.49
N SER A 44 -8.83 -2.20 -25.16
CA SER A 44 -9.25 -2.80 -23.88
C SER A 44 -9.09 -1.95 -22.61
N GLY A 45 -10.21 -1.45 -22.12
CA GLY A 45 -10.35 -1.03 -20.73
C GLY A 45 -11.51 -0.07 -20.63
N CYS A 46 -12.71 -0.58 -20.36
CA CYS A 46 -13.71 0.25 -19.70
C CYS A 46 -12.98 0.97 -18.56
N ALA A 47 -13.11 2.30 -18.44
CA ALA A 47 -12.72 2.93 -17.20
C ALA A 47 -13.63 2.30 -16.13
N THR A 48 -13.14 1.26 -15.45
CA THR A 48 -13.97 0.48 -14.56
C THR A 48 -14.26 1.38 -13.38
N ALA A 49 -15.51 1.79 -13.25
CA ALA A 49 -15.98 2.51 -12.08
C ALA A 49 -15.70 1.66 -10.82
N PRO A 50 -15.63 2.29 -9.63
CA PRO A 50 -15.63 1.55 -8.38
C PRO A 50 -16.70 0.45 -8.39
N ALA A 51 -16.42 -0.68 -7.75
CA ALA A 51 -17.28 -1.86 -7.83
C ALA A 51 -18.70 -1.59 -7.29
N GLY A 52 -18.90 -0.52 -6.51
CA GLY A 52 -20.17 -0.14 -5.92
C GLY A 52 -20.66 -1.20 -4.94
N ARG A 53 -21.97 -1.32 -4.80
CA ARG A 53 -22.62 -2.34 -3.95
C ARG A 53 -22.79 -3.70 -4.64
N ASP A 54 -22.74 -3.74 -5.97
CA ASP A 54 -23.13 -4.91 -6.77
C ASP A 54 -21.98 -5.91 -7.00
N TYR A 55 -20.97 -5.93 -6.11
CA TYR A 55 -19.90 -6.92 -6.18
C TYR A 55 -20.35 -8.25 -5.54
N PRO A 56 -20.45 -9.35 -6.31
CA PRO A 56 -20.87 -10.63 -5.77
C PRO A 56 -19.79 -11.21 -4.85
N MET A 57 -20.04 -11.20 -3.54
CA MET A 57 -19.17 -11.84 -2.56
C MET A 57 -19.44 -13.35 -2.46
N PRO A 58 -18.40 -14.19 -2.33
CA PRO A 58 -18.59 -15.63 -2.11
C PRO A 58 -19.24 -15.93 -0.75
N GLY A 59 -20.47 -16.45 -0.76
CA GLY A 59 -21.18 -16.94 0.44
C GLY A 59 -22.09 -15.90 1.11
N ALA A 60 -22.56 -16.21 2.32
CA ALA A 60 -23.45 -15.36 3.13
C ALA A 60 -22.68 -14.26 3.89
N MET A 61 -21.70 -13.60 3.25
CA MET A 61 -21.08 -12.41 3.81
C MET A 61 -22.01 -11.20 3.62
N ASP A 62 -21.95 -10.26 4.55
CA ASP A 62 -22.75 -9.05 4.48
C ASP A 62 -22.47 -8.29 3.18
N GLN A 63 -23.53 -8.00 2.42
CA GLN A 63 -23.46 -7.30 1.12
C GLN A 63 -23.64 -5.79 1.29
N SER A 64 -23.43 -5.27 2.50
CA SER A 64 -23.70 -3.87 2.84
C SER A 64 -22.60 -2.91 2.40
N TYR A 65 -21.37 -3.38 2.16
CA TYR A 65 -20.25 -2.51 1.82
C TYR A 65 -20.35 -1.95 0.39
N GLU A 66 -20.12 -0.64 0.25
CA GLU A 66 -20.10 0.06 -1.03
C GLU A 66 -18.67 0.48 -1.39
N PHE A 67 -18.10 -0.17 -2.40
CA PHE A 67 -16.77 0.17 -2.88
C PHE A 67 -16.75 1.52 -3.59
N GLN A 68 -15.92 2.44 -3.09
CA GLN A 68 -15.82 3.82 -3.57
C GLN A 68 -14.54 4.10 -4.38
N PHE A 69 -13.54 3.23 -4.29
CA PHE A 69 -12.29 3.37 -5.02
C PHE A 69 -11.91 2.11 -5.81
N LEU A 70 -11.94 0.95 -5.17
CA LEU A 70 -11.56 -0.33 -5.77
C LEU A 70 -12.60 -0.77 -6.80
N THR A 71 -12.10 -1.18 -7.95
CA THR A 71 -12.86 -1.82 -9.02
C THR A 71 -12.94 -3.32 -8.77
N ARG A 72 -13.74 -4.02 -9.57
CA ARG A 72 -13.85 -5.49 -9.50
C ARG A 72 -12.51 -6.18 -9.69
N ASP A 73 -11.69 -5.68 -10.61
CA ASP A 73 -10.37 -6.24 -10.91
C ASP A 73 -9.38 -5.99 -9.75
N ASP A 74 -9.49 -4.84 -9.06
CA ASP A 74 -8.64 -4.56 -7.90
C ASP A 74 -9.01 -5.46 -6.71
N ILE A 75 -10.30 -5.77 -6.53
CA ILE A 75 -10.73 -6.71 -5.50
C ILE A 75 -10.12 -8.09 -5.76
N VAL A 76 -10.18 -8.58 -7.01
CA VAL A 76 -9.55 -9.86 -7.40
C VAL A 76 -8.03 -9.82 -7.22
N LEU A 77 -7.38 -8.72 -7.59
CA LEU A 77 -5.95 -8.49 -7.32
C LEU A 77 -5.65 -8.66 -5.83
N PHE A 78 -6.37 -7.97 -4.93
CA PHE A 78 -6.11 -8.07 -3.50
C PHE A 78 -6.46 -9.45 -2.90
N GLN A 79 -7.46 -10.16 -3.44
CA GLN A 79 -7.72 -11.55 -3.06
C GLN A 79 -6.52 -12.46 -3.33
N ALA A 80 -5.75 -12.21 -4.40
CA ALA A 80 -4.52 -12.92 -4.71
C ALA A 80 -3.31 -12.44 -3.87
N LEU A 81 -3.22 -11.13 -3.61
CA LEU A 81 -2.09 -10.51 -2.92
C LEU A 81 -2.08 -10.75 -1.41
N LEU A 82 -3.23 -10.67 -0.75
CA LEU A 82 -3.30 -10.72 0.71
C LEU A 82 -2.74 -12.02 1.31
N PRO A 83 -3.01 -13.23 0.77
CA PRO A 83 -2.40 -14.46 1.27
C PRO A 83 -0.87 -14.47 1.25
N ALA A 84 -0.24 -13.78 0.30
CA ALA A 84 1.21 -13.63 0.21
C ALA A 84 1.75 -12.58 1.21
N MET A 85 0.99 -11.52 1.46
CA MET A 85 1.44 -10.37 2.25
C MET A 85 1.20 -10.51 3.75
N VAL A 86 0.08 -11.12 4.14
CA VAL A 86 -0.34 -11.29 5.55
C VAL A 86 -0.62 -12.76 5.89
N GLY A 87 -0.17 -13.69 5.04
CA GLY A 87 -0.41 -15.13 5.16
C GLY A 87 -0.25 -15.72 6.55
N PRO A 88 0.85 -15.46 7.28
CA PRO A 88 1.05 -15.96 8.64
C PRO A 88 0.03 -15.45 9.68
N GLY A 89 -0.63 -14.32 9.42
CA GLY A 89 -1.66 -13.74 10.27
C GLY A 89 -3.08 -14.23 9.93
N LEU A 90 -3.27 -14.90 8.79
CA LEU A 90 -4.56 -15.44 8.40
C LEU A 90 -4.81 -16.80 9.05
N THR A 91 -6.04 -17.04 9.49
CA THR A 91 -6.44 -18.36 9.99
C THR A 91 -6.32 -19.45 8.90
N GLU A 92 -6.16 -20.70 9.32
CA GLU A 92 -6.21 -21.86 8.42
C GLU A 92 -7.65 -22.31 8.12
N GLU A 93 -8.63 -21.90 8.94
CA GLU A 93 -10.03 -22.23 8.72
C GLU A 93 -10.55 -21.54 7.44
N PRO A 94 -10.97 -22.29 6.40
CA PRO A 94 -11.19 -21.71 5.07
C PRO A 94 -12.28 -20.64 5.00
N VAL A 95 -13.35 -20.74 5.80
CA VAL A 95 -14.46 -19.79 5.75
C VAL A 95 -14.06 -18.46 6.37
N VAL A 96 -13.52 -18.48 7.58
CA VAL A 96 -13.04 -17.33 8.34
C VAL A 96 -11.84 -16.70 7.63
N ARG A 97 -10.94 -17.48 7.03
CA ARG A 97 -9.85 -16.94 6.20
C ARG A 97 -10.40 -16.08 5.07
N ARG A 98 -11.44 -16.55 4.36
CA ARG A 98 -12.07 -15.75 3.29
C ARG A 98 -12.70 -14.48 3.86
N GLN A 99 -13.35 -14.55 5.03
CA GLN A 99 -13.94 -13.38 5.69
C GLN A 99 -12.87 -12.35 6.07
N GLN A 100 -11.75 -12.78 6.65
CA GLN A 100 -10.61 -11.91 7.00
C GLN A 100 -10.05 -11.21 5.76
N ILE A 101 -9.91 -11.94 4.64
CA ILE A 101 -9.45 -11.37 3.36
C ILE A 101 -10.45 -10.31 2.86
N GLN A 102 -11.75 -10.61 2.81
CA GLN A 102 -12.74 -9.65 2.33
C GLN A 102 -12.83 -8.40 3.20
N ALA A 103 -12.92 -8.55 4.52
CA ALA A 103 -12.93 -7.43 5.45
C ALA A 103 -11.68 -6.55 5.30
N THR A 104 -10.53 -7.16 5.02
CA THR A 104 -9.30 -6.42 4.73
C THR A 104 -9.38 -5.63 3.43
N ILE A 105 -9.98 -6.19 2.38
CA ILE A 105 -10.17 -5.49 1.09
C ILE A 105 -11.10 -4.29 1.25
N GLU A 106 -12.20 -4.44 1.99
CA GLU A 106 -13.11 -3.34 2.32
C GLU A 106 -12.38 -2.22 3.09
N ARG A 107 -11.54 -2.59 4.07
CA ARG A 107 -10.70 -1.63 4.81
C ARG A 107 -9.65 -0.95 3.92
N ILE A 108 -9.09 -1.66 2.92
CA ILE A 108 -8.20 -1.05 1.92
C ILE A 108 -8.95 0.01 1.13
N ASP A 109 -10.15 -0.31 0.61
CA ASP A 109 -10.99 0.63 -0.12
C ASP A 109 -11.33 1.87 0.71
N ALA A 110 -11.87 1.66 1.91
CA ALA A 110 -12.25 2.74 2.83
C ALA A 110 -11.04 3.61 3.20
N GLY A 111 -9.88 3.00 3.42
CA GLY A 111 -8.64 3.71 3.74
C GLY A 111 -8.13 4.57 2.56
N ILE A 112 -8.12 4.03 1.35
CA ILE A 112 -7.67 4.76 0.15
C ILE A 112 -8.63 5.90 -0.18
N HIS A 113 -9.93 5.72 0.02
CA HIS A 113 -10.92 6.77 -0.22
C HIS A 113 -10.69 8.02 0.65
N GLN A 114 -10.04 7.87 1.82
CA GLN A 114 -9.65 9.00 2.66
C GLN A 114 -8.37 9.71 2.21
N PHE A 115 -7.62 9.17 1.26
CA PHE A 115 -6.39 9.80 0.78
C PHE A 115 -6.68 11.02 -0.09
N GLY A 116 -5.73 11.96 -0.16
CA GLY A 116 -5.81 13.09 -1.07
C GLY A 116 -5.82 12.65 -2.55
N PRO A 117 -6.41 13.45 -3.47
CA PRO A 117 -6.60 13.06 -4.88
C PRO A 117 -5.32 12.63 -5.61
N ALA A 118 -4.17 13.23 -5.27
CA ALA A 118 -2.89 12.85 -5.85
C ALA A 118 -2.50 11.40 -5.53
N ASN A 119 -2.62 11.00 -4.25
CA ASN A 119 -2.29 9.64 -3.81
C ASN A 119 -3.29 8.61 -4.36
N GLN A 120 -4.58 8.96 -4.41
CA GLN A 120 -5.59 8.12 -5.06
C GLN A 120 -5.25 7.87 -6.53
N LYS A 121 -4.84 8.92 -7.27
CA LYS A 121 -4.42 8.80 -8.66
C LYS A 121 -3.20 7.90 -8.83
N GLU A 122 -2.21 8.04 -7.95
CA GLU A 122 -1.01 7.19 -7.97
C GLU A 122 -1.36 5.70 -7.76
N LEU A 123 -2.19 5.40 -6.76
CA LEU A 123 -2.66 4.05 -6.50
C LEU A 123 -3.51 3.49 -7.64
N ARG A 124 -4.37 4.31 -8.25
CA ARG A 124 -5.17 3.92 -9.42
C ARG A 124 -4.27 3.44 -10.56
N GLY A 125 -3.25 4.21 -10.93
CA GLY A 125 -2.36 3.79 -12.01
C GLY A 125 -1.47 2.60 -11.64
N LEU A 126 -1.10 2.44 -10.37
CA LEU A 126 -0.44 1.22 -9.90
C LEU A 126 -1.35 -0.01 -10.10
N PHE A 127 -2.62 0.08 -9.71
CA PHE A 127 -3.56 -1.04 -9.84
C PHE A 127 -3.93 -1.30 -11.31
N ASP A 128 -4.12 -0.26 -12.12
CA ASP A 128 -4.32 -0.39 -13.57
C ASP A 128 -3.14 -1.10 -14.23
N LEU A 129 -1.91 -0.75 -13.85
CA LEU A 129 -0.71 -1.41 -14.34
C LEU A 129 -0.68 -2.88 -13.95
N LEU A 130 -1.12 -3.24 -12.74
CA LEU A 130 -1.14 -4.64 -12.29
C LEU A 130 -2.30 -5.44 -12.87
N ASN A 131 -3.42 -4.79 -13.21
CA ASN A 131 -4.60 -5.44 -13.79
C ASN A 131 -4.56 -5.53 -15.31
N PHE A 132 -3.81 -4.66 -15.98
CA PHE A 132 -3.60 -4.78 -17.42
C PHE A 132 -2.68 -5.98 -17.74
N GLY A 133 -3.22 -6.93 -18.52
CA GLY A 133 -2.58 -8.24 -18.73
C GLY A 133 -1.15 -8.15 -19.27
N LEU A 134 -0.87 -7.24 -20.21
CA LEU A 134 0.47 -7.08 -20.78
C LEU A 134 1.48 -6.60 -19.73
N THR A 135 1.11 -5.60 -18.93
CA THR A 135 2.00 -5.07 -17.88
C THR A 135 2.10 -6.03 -16.69
N ARG A 136 1.04 -6.77 -16.35
CA ARG A 136 1.13 -7.87 -15.37
C ARG A 136 2.17 -8.91 -15.79
N VAL A 137 2.13 -9.36 -17.04
CA VAL A 137 3.07 -10.36 -17.56
C VAL A 137 4.49 -9.81 -17.65
N THR A 138 4.67 -8.58 -18.13
CA THR A 138 6.01 -8.03 -18.40
C THR A 138 6.67 -7.41 -17.15
N VAL A 139 5.90 -6.67 -16.36
CA VAL A 139 6.38 -5.90 -15.20
C VAL A 139 6.30 -6.71 -13.92
N ALA A 140 5.16 -7.37 -13.66
CA ALA A 140 5.01 -8.23 -12.47
C ALA A 140 5.58 -9.63 -12.70
N ARG A 141 5.75 -10.06 -13.96
CA ARG A 141 6.15 -11.43 -14.34
C ARG A 141 5.19 -12.49 -13.80
N VAL A 142 3.90 -12.16 -13.79
CA VAL A 142 2.80 -13.06 -13.42
C VAL A 142 2.00 -13.37 -14.68
N TRP A 143 2.08 -14.63 -15.14
CA TRP A 143 1.46 -15.07 -16.39
C TRP A 143 -0.03 -15.37 -16.26
N SER A 144 -0.41 -15.97 -15.13
CA SER A 144 -1.80 -16.25 -14.80
C SER A 144 -2.60 -14.95 -14.63
N SER A 145 -3.91 -15.03 -14.80
CA SER A 145 -4.80 -14.01 -14.23
C SER A 145 -4.71 -14.02 -12.71
N TRP A 146 -5.15 -12.94 -12.05
CA TRP A 146 -5.08 -12.86 -10.59
C TRP A 146 -5.96 -13.91 -9.92
N GLU A 147 -7.13 -14.25 -10.49
CA GLU A 147 -7.99 -15.33 -9.97
C GLU A 147 -7.27 -16.68 -9.89
N ASN A 148 -6.29 -16.90 -10.77
CA ASN A 148 -5.57 -18.16 -10.91
C ASN A 148 -4.10 -18.07 -10.45
N ALA A 149 -3.69 -16.93 -9.88
CA ALA A 149 -2.32 -16.75 -9.42
C ALA A 149 -2.09 -17.55 -8.13
N SER A 150 -1.10 -18.44 -8.13
CA SER A 150 -0.69 -19.13 -6.91
C SER A 150 0.00 -18.17 -5.95
N THR A 151 -0.14 -18.42 -4.64
CA THR A 151 0.55 -17.62 -3.60
C THR A 151 2.05 -17.53 -3.86
N GLN A 152 2.69 -18.64 -4.28
CA GLN A 152 4.12 -18.66 -4.62
C GLN A 152 4.48 -17.73 -5.79
N SER A 153 3.62 -17.65 -6.82
CA SER A 153 3.84 -16.74 -7.96
C SER A 153 3.76 -15.28 -7.51
N VAL A 154 2.79 -14.97 -6.63
CA VAL A 154 2.60 -13.65 -6.03
C VAL A 154 3.77 -13.29 -5.11
N ASP A 155 4.22 -14.20 -4.25
CA ASP A 155 5.40 -14.01 -3.39
C ASP A 155 6.64 -13.69 -4.22
N ALA A 156 6.89 -14.45 -5.29
CA ALA A 156 8.02 -14.23 -6.18
C ALA A 156 7.92 -12.86 -6.88
N PHE A 157 6.70 -12.42 -7.24
CA PHE A 157 6.45 -11.09 -7.76
C PHE A 157 6.79 -9.99 -6.75
N LEU A 158 6.24 -10.08 -5.55
CA LEU A 158 6.46 -9.10 -4.48
C LEU A 158 7.94 -9.02 -4.11
N GLU A 159 8.64 -10.16 -4.04
CA GLU A 159 10.06 -10.22 -3.73
C GLU A 159 10.93 -9.53 -4.80
N ARG A 160 10.62 -9.74 -6.08
CA ARG A 160 11.32 -9.04 -7.18
C ARG A 160 11.14 -7.53 -7.11
N TRP A 161 9.93 -7.07 -6.79
CA TRP A 161 9.66 -5.65 -6.66
C TRP A 161 10.32 -5.07 -5.41
N ARG A 162 10.26 -5.78 -4.28
CA ARG A 162 10.92 -5.41 -3.02
C ARG A 162 12.43 -5.20 -3.20
N THR A 163 13.10 -6.11 -3.89
CA THR A 163 14.56 -6.10 -4.07
C THR A 163 15.03 -5.35 -5.32
N SER A 164 14.11 -4.75 -6.07
CA SER A 164 14.46 -4.05 -7.31
C SER A 164 15.32 -2.80 -7.04
N GLY A 165 16.38 -2.63 -7.82
CA GLY A 165 17.12 -1.37 -7.89
C GLY A 165 16.38 -0.27 -8.66
N VAL A 166 15.27 -0.58 -9.32
CA VAL A 166 14.42 0.39 -9.99
C VAL A 166 13.42 0.95 -8.99
N GLY A 167 13.57 2.23 -8.64
CA GLY A 167 12.76 2.89 -7.62
C GLY A 167 11.26 2.75 -7.82
N LEU A 168 10.78 2.71 -9.06
CA LEU A 168 9.36 2.50 -9.38
C LEU A 168 8.80 1.19 -8.80
N PHE A 169 9.52 0.06 -8.97
CA PHE A 169 9.03 -1.24 -8.51
C PHE A 169 9.13 -1.37 -6.99
N ASN A 170 10.21 -0.87 -6.40
CA ASN A 170 10.36 -0.85 -4.95
C ASN A 170 9.27 0.02 -4.28
N ASN A 171 9.00 1.21 -4.84
CA ASN A 171 7.91 2.07 -4.37
C ASN A 171 6.53 1.41 -4.54
N GLY A 172 6.29 0.70 -5.66
CA GLY A 172 5.08 -0.08 -5.86
C GLY A 172 4.90 -1.17 -4.79
N TYR A 173 5.97 -1.91 -4.46
CA TYR A 173 5.96 -2.89 -3.37
C TYR A 173 5.65 -2.22 -2.01
N ILE A 174 6.29 -1.08 -1.71
CA ILE A 174 6.05 -0.33 -0.47
C ILE A 174 4.59 0.14 -0.40
N ALA A 175 4.03 0.64 -1.50
CA ALA A 175 2.65 1.11 -1.55
C ALA A 175 1.67 -0.03 -1.26
N LEU A 176 1.79 -1.17 -1.97
CA LEU A 176 0.98 -2.36 -1.73
C LEU A 176 1.10 -2.81 -0.27
N THR A 177 2.34 -2.98 0.20
CA THR A 177 2.63 -3.42 1.57
C THR A 177 1.98 -2.52 2.60
N LYS A 178 2.06 -1.19 2.44
CA LYS A 178 1.47 -0.24 3.38
C LYS A 178 -0.05 -0.35 3.42
N VAL A 179 -0.73 -0.30 2.26
CA VAL A 179 -2.19 -0.31 2.24
C VAL A 179 -2.74 -1.63 2.81
N SER A 180 -2.13 -2.77 2.46
CA SER A 180 -2.57 -4.07 2.95
C SER A 180 -2.28 -4.28 4.44
N ASN A 181 -1.08 -3.94 4.92
CA ASN A 181 -0.73 -4.15 6.33
C ASN A 181 -1.49 -3.21 7.26
N VAL A 182 -1.71 -1.95 6.87
CA VAL A 182 -2.50 -1.02 7.67
C VAL A 182 -3.96 -1.48 7.74
N ALA A 183 -4.54 -1.93 6.63
CA ALA A 183 -5.91 -2.45 6.61
C ALA A 183 -6.07 -3.75 7.43
N PHE A 184 -5.05 -4.62 7.42
CA PHE A 184 -5.07 -5.88 8.17
C PHE A 184 -4.78 -5.67 9.65
N TYR A 185 -3.55 -5.25 9.99
CA TYR A 185 -3.08 -5.15 11.38
C TYR A 185 -3.58 -3.90 12.12
N GLY A 186 -4.14 -2.92 11.41
CA GLY A 186 -4.71 -1.72 12.03
C GLY A 186 -6.05 -1.96 12.73
N HIS A 187 -6.67 -3.13 12.53
CA HIS A 187 -7.99 -3.44 13.06
C HIS A 187 -7.95 -4.36 14.29
N GLU A 188 -8.95 -4.21 15.16
CA GLU A 188 -9.02 -4.89 16.46
C GLU A 188 -8.94 -6.42 16.36
N ASP A 189 -9.55 -7.01 15.33
CA ASP A 189 -9.50 -8.44 15.03
C ASP A 189 -8.07 -9.00 14.97
N HIS A 190 -7.09 -8.15 14.62
CA HIS A 190 -5.72 -8.56 14.33
C HIS A 190 -4.67 -7.88 15.23
N TRP A 191 -5.06 -7.02 16.18
CA TRP A 191 -4.11 -6.37 17.09
C TRP A 191 -3.26 -7.35 17.90
N HIS A 192 -3.86 -8.47 18.30
CA HIS A 192 -3.16 -9.54 19.01
C HIS A 192 -1.98 -10.13 18.20
N LEU A 193 -2.06 -10.12 16.86
CA LEU A 193 -1.01 -10.63 15.97
C LEU A 193 0.23 -9.72 15.93
N SER A 194 0.06 -8.42 16.19
CA SER A 194 1.17 -7.46 16.30
C SER A 194 1.67 -7.29 17.74
N GLY A 195 1.06 -7.96 18.71
CA GLY A 195 1.32 -7.79 20.13
C GLY A 195 0.76 -6.49 20.70
N TYR A 196 -0.09 -5.79 19.96
CA TYR A 196 -0.78 -4.59 20.45
C TYR A 196 -1.98 -5.00 21.30
N PRO A 197 -2.07 -4.59 22.58
CA PRO A 197 -3.19 -4.94 23.45
C PRO A 197 -4.47 -4.13 23.16
N GLY A 198 -4.43 -3.22 22.19
CA GLY A 198 -5.48 -2.23 21.98
C GLY A 198 -5.27 -0.95 22.81
N PRO A 199 -6.13 0.06 22.60
CA PRO A 199 -6.15 1.25 23.43
C PRO A 199 -6.52 0.87 24.88
N PRO A 200 -5.93 1.52 25.90
CA PRO A 200 -6.27 1.23 27.27
C PRO A 200 -7.72 1.63 27.57
N ALA A 201 -8.41 0.86 28.43
CA ALA A 201 -9.83 1.06 28.72
C ALA A 201 -10.20 2.50 29.09
N TRP A 202 -9.38 3.15 29.92
CA TRP A 202 -9.60 4.55 30.31
C TRP A 202 -9.64 5.51 29.11
N ALA A 203 -8.87 5.25 28.05
CA ALA A 203 -8.84 6.10 26.86
C ALA A 203 -10.08 5.88 25.99
N VAL A 204 -10.54 4.64 25.88
CA VAL A 204 -11.80 4.29 25.21
C VAL A 204 -12.98 4.96 25.90
N ASP A 205 -13.02 4.94 27.23
CA ASP A 205 -14.10 5.55 28.01
C ASP A 205 -14.09 7.09 27.95
N ALA A 206 -12.90 7.70 27.93
CA ALA A 206 -12.75 9.15 28.02
C ALA A 206 -12.90 9.87 26.67
N LEU A 207 -12.45 9.27 25.57
CA LEU A 207 -12.24 9.99 24.32
C LEU A 207 -13.41 9.84 23.33
N PRO A 208 -13.96 10.93 22.76
CA PRO A 208 -15.13 10.88 21.88
C PRO A 208 -14.95 9.99 20.64
N GLN A 209 -13.75 9.95 20.06
CA GLN A 209 -13.51 9.19 18.83
C GLN A 209 -13.70 7.67 18.95
N PHE A 210 -13.76 7.13 20.18
CA PHE A 210 -14.07 5.72 20.42
C PHE A 210 -15.56 5.46 20.66
N LYS A 211 -16.38 6.51 20.74
CA LYS A 211 -17.83 6.43 21.01
C LYS A 211 -18.68 6.49 19.75
N ASP A 212 -18.15 7.11 18.69
CA ASP A 212 -18.88 7.37 17.45
C ASP A 212 -18.81 6.21 16.43
N ASN A 213 -18.10 5.12 16.77
CA ASN A 213 -17.89 3.94 15.91
C ASN A 213 -18.41 2.61 16.52
N ALA A 214 -19.24 2.69 17.57
CA ALA A 214 -19.86 1.52 18.23
C ALA A 214 -21.28 1.24 17.72
#